data_AF-A0A1G4PDJ1-F1
#
_entry.id   AF-A0A1G4PDJ1-F1
#
_cell.length_a   1.000
_cell.length_b   1.000
_cell.length_c   1.000
_cell.angle_alpha   90.00
_cell.angle_beta   90.00
_cell.angle_gamma   90.00
#
_symmetry.space_group_name_H-M   'P 1'
#
loop_
_entity.id
_entity.type
_entity.pdbx_description
1 polymer ?
#
loop_
_entity_poly.entity_id
_entity_poly.type
_entity_poly.pdbx_seq_one_letter_code
_entity_poly.pdbx_strand_id
1 'polypeptide(L)'
;MKMRKILCVLLAFVMVASMASCSSSKSKNSKDDDDDRYEDEYDDEDEDDDEDDEDDEEEEDKTSETSEKTEETTEESTAATTQKSPNPEPKTSDFIDFDDMSFYYNGKKYTLGVTTLQEMIDDGVPFEERDLKDVNEELENNHESMGFRLKLEDYWSANISVMNTSGAAQPMSQCVISSISLPSLDDEHTSNLLSFNFPLDLTMDSLVAAVGQPSEEPYHYDGDDGYYTDKYEYSRSSEKYYGKSKYQFEFTKGVLTRVMMDYLP
;
A
#
# COMPACT_ATOMS: atom_id res chain seq x y z
N MET A 1 54.14 20.11 8.08
CA MET A 1 53.92 19.67 6.68
C MET A 1 52.99 20.68 6.00
N LYS A 2 53.35 21.06 4.77
CA LYS A 2 52.62 21.76 3.69
C LYS A 2 51.37 22.59 4.04
N MET A 3 51.53 23.92 3.93
CA MET A 3 50.47 24.84 3.49
C MET A 3 50.14 24.59 2.01
N ARG A 4 48.86 24.73 1.62
CA ARG A 4 48.44 25.18 0.27
C ARG A 4 46.96 25.61 0.26
N LYS A 5 46.79 26.93 0.32
CA LYS A 5 45.96 27.81 -0.51
C LYS A 5 44.46 27.51 -0.69
N ILE A 6 43.68 28.36 -0.03
CA ILE A 6 42.34 28.88 -0.35
C ILE A 6 42.16 29.15 -1.86
N LEU A 7 41.02 28.76 -2.42
CA LEU A 7 40.35 29.53 -3.47
C LEU A 7 38.83 29.33 -3.44
N CYS A 8 38.14 30.39 -3.06
CA CYS A 8 36.70 30.59 -3.15
C CYS A 8 36.29 30.77 -4.62
N VAL A 9 35.27 30.05 -5.08
CA VAL A 9 34.58 30.37 -6.34
C VAL A 9 33.31 31.15 -5.99
N LEU A 10 33.28 32.37 -6.51
CA LEU A 10 32.31 33.43 -6.24
C LEU A 10 30.94 33.15 -6.85
N LEU A 11 29.91 33.32 -6.02
CA LEU A 11 28.55 33.66 -6.40
C LEU A 11 28.53 34.93 -7.27
N ALA A 12 27.89 34.85 -8.44
CA ALA A 12 27.46 36.02 -9.20
C ALA A 12 25.93 36.01 -9.29
N PHE A 13 25.33 37.04 -8.70
CA PHE A 13 23.90 37.33 -8.70
C PHE A 13 23.66 38.62 -9.52
N VAL A 14 22.44 38.75 -10.05
CA VAL A 14 21.73 39.97 -10.50
C VAL A 14 21.84 40.43 -11.97
N MET A 15 20.69 40.41 -12.67
CA MET A 15 19.93 41.55 -13.26
C MET A 15 18.98 40.99 -14.35
N VAL A 16 17.68 40.74 -14.11
CA VAL A 16 16.51 41.65 -14.01
C VAL A 16 16.22 42.50 -15.26
N ALA A 17 15.03 42.22 -15.81
CA ALA A 17 14.09 43.06 -16.57
C ALA A 17 14.42 43.53 -18.00
N SER A 18 13.58 43.08 -18.94
CA SER A 18 13.14 43.89 -20.09
C SER A 18 11.79 43.38 -20.60
N MET A 19 10.69 43.80 -19.98
CA MET A 19 9.41 43.94 -20.67
C MET A 19 9.03 45.42 -20.62
N ALA A 20 9.05 46.06 -21.79
CA ALA A 20 8.42 47.34 -22.04
C ALA A 20 8.14 47.46 -23.53
N SER A 21 7.01 46.91 -23.98
CA SER A 21 6.31 47.38 -25.17
C SER A 21 4.99 47.96 -24.71
N CYS A 22 4.94 49.28 -24.56
CA CYS A 22 3.71 50.04 -24.49
C CYS A 22 3.48 50.68 -25.85
N SER A 23 2.46 50.22 -26.57
CA SER A 23 1.76 51.06 -27.55
C SER A 23 0.46 51.58 -26.93
N SER A 24 0.33 52.90 -26.92
CA SER A 24 -0.86 53.74 -26.76
C SER A 24 -2.15 53.15 -27.38
N SER A 25 -3.38 53.34 -26.90
CA SER A 25 -4.05 54.59 -26.46
C SER A 25 -5.48 54.31 -25.92
N LYS A 26 -5.96 55.16 -24.97
CA LYS A 26 -7.33 55.71 -24.73
C LYS A 26 -8.54 55.00 -25.43
N SER A 27 -9.72 54.79 -24.86
CA SER A 27 -10.44 55.36 -23.70
C SER A 27 -11.85 54.75 -23.55
N LYS A 28 -12.33 54.62 -22.30
CA LYS A 28 -13.72 54.77 -21.78
C LYS A 28 -14.88 53.85 -22.28
N ASN A 29 -15.29 52.98 -21.34
CA ASN A 29 -16.61 52.89 -20.67
C ASN A 29 -17.86 52.39 -21.42
N SER A 30 -18.27 51.16 -21.12
CA SER A 30 -19.65 50.70 -20.82
C SER A 30 -19.51 49.30 -20.18
N LYS A 31 -19.85 49.12 -18.90
CA LYS A 31 -21.10 48.47 -18.44
C LYS A 31 -21.56 47.36 -19.38
N ASP A 32 -21.40 46.11 -18.94
CA ASP A 32 -22.37 45.02 -18.94
C ASP A 32 -21.65 43.81 -18.32
N ASP A 33 -21.93 43.52 -17.04
CA ASP A 33 -21.55 42.27 -16.39
C ASP A 33 -22.82 41.40 -16.41
N ASP A 34 -22.84 40.43 -17.33
CA ASP A 34 -23.81 39.34 -17.33
C ASP A 34 -23.39 38.30 -16.28
N ASP A 35 -24.34 38.02 -15.41
CA ASP A 35 -24.32 37.07 -14.30
C ASP A 35 -24.91 35.75 -14.81
N ASP A 36 -24.06 34.82 -15.26
CA ASP A 36 -24.47 33.47 -15.63
C ASP A 36 -23.83 32.44 -14.70
N ARG A 37 -24.64 32.16 -13.68
CA ARG A 37 -24.63 31.10 -12.70
C ARG A 37 -24.87 29.75 -13.39
N TYR A 38 -23.86 28.87 -13.41
CA TYR A 38 -24.07 27.47 -13.78
C TYR A 38 -24.20 26.64 -12.50
N GLU A 39 -25.43 26.16 -12.26
CA GLU A 39 -25.79 25.13 -11.28
C GLU A 39 -25.42 23.77 -11.89
N ASP A 40 -24.55 23.01 -11.22
CA ASP A 40 -24.33 21.59 -11.50
C ASP A 40 -25.34 20.79 -10.65
N GLU A 41 -26.32 20.19 -11.31
CA GLU A 41 -27.29 19.25 -10.75
C GLU A 41 -26.59 17.91 -10.43
N TYR A 42 -26.73 17.46 -9.18
CA TYR A 42 -26.43 16.10 -8.74
C TYR A 42 -27.64 15.22 -9.09
N ASP A 43 -27.42 14.19 -9.89
CA ASP A 43 -28.41 13.14 -10.18
C ASP A 43 -28.05 11.91 -9.33
N ASP A 44 -28.75 11.77 -8.20
CA ASP A 44 -28.81 10.59 -7.34
C ASP A 44 -29.94 9.71 -7.88
N GLU A 45 -29.61 8.56 -8.47
CA GLU A 45 -30.57 7.46 -8.68
C GLU A 45 -30.11 6.26 -7.85
N ASP A 46 -30.66 6.20 -6.63
CA ASP A 46 -30.79 5.00 -5.81
C ASP A 46 -31.76 4.03 -6.50
N GLU A 47 -31.29 2.85 -6.90
CA GLU A 47 -32.15 1.69 -7.17
C GLU A 47 -31.77 0.56 -6.21
N ASP A 48 -32.52 0.51 -5.10
CA ASP A 48 -32.70 -0.66 -4.26
C ASP A 48 -33.51 -1.71 -5.04
N ASP A 49 -32.97 -2.91 -5.22
CA ASP A 49 -33.71 -4.08 -5.71
C ASP A 49 -33.52 -5.25 -4.73
N ASP A 50 -34.33 -5.22 -3.67
CA ASP A 50 -34.60 -6.34 -2.77
C ASP A 50 -35.61 -7.28 -3.46
N GLU A 51 -35.13 -8.34 -4.10
CA GLU A 51 -35.96 -9.49 -4.46
C GLU A 51 -35.80 -10.61 -3.41
N ASP A 52 -36.80 -10.66 -2.52
CA ASP A 52 -37.21 -11.83 -1.73
C ASP A 52 -37.46 -13.03 -2.67
N ASP A 53 -36.82 -14.17 -2.39
CA ASP A 53 -37.23 -15.48 -2.91
C ASP A 53 -37.38 -16.45 -1.71
N GLU A 54 -38.58 -16.45 -1.14
CA GLU A 54 -39.11 -17.51 -0.27
C GLU A 54 -39.74 -18.60 -1.14
N ASP A 55 -39.20 -19.82 -1.08
CA ASP A 55 -39.87 -21.08 -1.46
C ASP A 55 -38.91 -22.24 -1.08
N ASP A 56 -39.30 -23.44 -0.69
CA ASP A 56 -40.39 -23.98 0.12
C ASP A 56 -39.91 -25.43 0.42
N GLU A 57 -40.40 -26.01 1.51
CA GLU A 57 -40.54 -27.45 1.79
C GLU A 57 -39.45 -28.49 1.33
N GLU A 58 -38.85 -29.20 2.29
CA GLU A 58 -39.29 -30.56 2.65
C GLU A 58 -38.38 -31.21 3.71
N GLU A 59 -39.04 -31.63 4.79
CA GLU A 59 -38.52 -32.49 5.84
C GLU A 59 -38.41 -33.96 5.39
N GLU A 60 -37.24 -34.57 5.59
CA GLU A 60 -37.15 -36.01 5.92
C GLU A 60 -35.91 -36.26 6.81
N ASP A 61 -36.07 -36.07 8.14
CA ASP A 61 -35.12 -36.64 9.11
C ASP A 61 -35.62 -38.00 9.60
N LYS A 62 -34.98 -39.06 9.10
CA LYS A 62 -35.19 -40.44 9.52
C LYS A 62 -34.47 -40.67 10.84
N THR A 63 -35.25 -40.62 11.91
CA THR A 63 -34.94 -41.12 13.26
C THR A 63 -34.20 -42.47 13.21
N SER A 64 -32.98 -42.51 13.72
CA SER A 64 -32.26 -43.75 14.02
C SER A 64 -31.86 -43.79 15.50
N GLU A 65 -32.01 -44.97 16.07
CA GLU A 65 -32.16 -45.24 17.49
C GLU A 65 -30.90 -44.95 18.32
N THR A 66 -31.17 -44.41 19.50
CA THR A 66 -30.23 -44.21 20.60
C THR A 66 -29.62 -45.53 21.05
N SER A 67 -28.31 -45.55 21.26
CA SER A 67 -27.61 -46.58 22.03
C SER A 67 -26.50 -45.90 22.80
N GLU A 68 -26.76 -45.69 24.09
CA GLU A 68 -25.81 -45.16 25.06
C GLU A 68 -24.56 -46.05 25.14
N LYS A 69 -23.40 -45.45 24.89
CA LYS A 69 -22.12 -45.99 25.37
C LYS A 69 -21.21 -44.85 25.80
N THR A 70 -21.28 -44.56 27.09
CA THR A 70 -20.29 -43.77 27.83
C THR A 70 -19.03 -44.61 28.01
N GLU A 71 -17.86 -44.14 27.54
CA GLU A 71 -16.55 -44.33 28.18
C GLU A 71 -15.45 -43.56 27.42
N GLU A 72 -14.91 -42.55 28.11
CA GLU A 72 -13.61 -41.86 27.96
C GLU A 72 -13.04 -41.61 26.55
N THR A 73 -13.42 -40.46 25.97
CA THR A 73 -12.56 -39.76 25.02
C THR A 73 -11.42 -39.13 25.80
N THR A 74 -10.21 -39.70 25.67
CA THR A 74 -8.98 -39.01 26.02
C THR A 74 -8.89 -37.77 25.13
N GLU A 75 -8.92 -36.58 25.73
CA GLU A 75 -8.58 -35.34 25.04
C GLU A 75 -7.14 -35.44 24.53
N GLU A 76 -6.98 -35.92 23.32
CA GLU A 76 -5.78 -35.70 22.54
C GLU A 76 -5.78 -34.20 22.21
N SER A 77 -5.16 -33.44 23.12
CA SER A 77 -4.82 -32.05 22.92
C SER A 77 -4.01 -31.98 21.62
N THR A 78 -4.69 -31.63 20.53
CA THR A 78 -4.07 -31.28 19.26
C THR A 78 -3.17 -30.10 19.57
N ALA A 79 -1.90 -30.37 19.86
CA ALA A 79 -0.88 -29.35 19.91
C ALA A 79 -0.94 -28.64 18.56
N ALA A 80 -1.47 -27.42 18.55
CA ALA A 80 -1.34 -26.50 17.44
C ALA A 80 0.16 -26.44 17.14
N THR A 81 0.56 -27.14 16.09
CA THR A 81 1.94 -27.11 15.63
C THR A 81 2.05 -25.74 15.00
N THR A 82 2.51 -24.75 15.77
CA THR A 82 2.94 -23.47 15.26
C THR A 82 3.98 -23.78 14.19
N GLN A 83 3.55 -23.83 12.92
CA GLN A 83 4.47 -23.99 11.82
C GLN A 83 5.38 -22.77 11.90
N LYS A 84 6.65 -23.01 12.19
CA LYS A 84 7.64 -21.95 12.20
C LYS A 84 7.65 -21.34 10.79
N SER A 85 7.23 -20.09 10.69
CA SER A 85 7.25 -19.35 9.43
C SER A 85 8.64 -19.49 8.80
N PRO A 86 8.74 -19.77 7.48
CA PRO A 86 10.01 -19.80 6.79
C PRO A 86 10.68 -18.41 6.74
N ASN A 87 9.95 -17.36 7.15
CA ASN A 87 10.40 -15.98 7.14
C ASN A 87 11.43 -15.66 8.25
N PRO A 88 12.38 -14.75 7.97
CA PRO A 88 13.33 -14.28 8.97
C PRO A 88 12.63 -13.49 10.08
N GLU A 89 13.12 -13.63 11.32
CA GLU A 89 12.64 -12.80 12.43
C GLU A 89 13.04 -11.33 12.23
N PRO A 90 12.13 -10.37 12.50
CA PRO A 90 12.39 -8.95 12.32
C PRO A 90 13.45 -8.47 13.31
N LYS A 91 14.33 -7.56 12.86
CA LYS A 91 15.35 -6.94 13.71
C LYS A 91 14.84 -5.58 14.20
N THR A 92 14.81 -5.40 15.51
CA THR A 92 14.17 -4.25 16.16
C THR A 92 14.80 -2.88 15.89
N SER A 93 15.99 -2.80 15.29
CA SER A 93 16.65 -1.53 14.96
C SER A 93 16.35 -1.01 13.54
N ASP A 94 15.71 -1.80 12.69
CA ASP A 94 15.71 -1.56 11.23
C ASP A 94 14.29 -1.67 10.62
N PHE A 95 13.23 -1.27 11.35
CA PHE A 95 11.86 -1.39 10.84
C PHE A 95 11.62 -0.62 9.55
N ILE A 96 12.30 0.52 9.37
CA ILE A 96 12.16 1.39 8.21
C ILE A 96 13.54 1.60 7.60
N ASP A 97 13.69 1.15 6.35
CA ASP A 97 14.89 1.36 5.55
C ASP A 97 14.46 1.71 4.12
N PHE A 98 14.55 3.01 3.79
CA PHE A 98 14.17 3.47 2.46
C PHE A 98 15.16 3.03 1.36
N ASP A 99 16.37 2.59 1.71
CA ASP A 99 17.35 2.06 0.76
C ASP A 99 17.19 0.55 0.55
N ASP A 100 16.46 -0.13 1.44
CA ASP A 100 16.17 -1.57 1.42
C ASP A 100 14.70 -1.83 1.77
N MET A 101 13.79 -1.23 0.98
CA MET A 101 12.35 -1.37 1.16
C MET A 101 11.88 -2.77 0.77
N SER A 102 12.00 -3.71 1.70
CA SER A 102 11.75 -5.14 1.42
C SER A 102 10.59 -5.75 2.18
N PHE A 103 10.00 -6.75 1.55
CA PHE A 103 9.12 -7.74 2.18
C PHE A 103 9.63 -9.13 1.84
N TYR A 104 9.13 -10.14 2.55
CA TYR A 104 9.47 -11.53 2.30
C TYR A 104 8.19 -12.29 2.00
N TYR A 105 8.23 -13.13 0.97
CA TYR A 105 7.18 -14.10 0.71
C TYR A 105 7.79 -15.50 0.78
N ASN A 106 7.28 -16.37 1.65
CA ASN A 106 7.79 -17.72 1.89
C ASN A 106 9.32 -17.79 2.14
N GLY A 107 9.84 -16.84 2.90
CA GLY A 107 11.24 -16.72 3.28
C GLY A 107 12.11 -16.04 2.22
N LYS A 108 11.60 -15.81 1.00
CA LYS A 108 12.33 -15.14 -0.07
C LYS A 108 12.12 -13.64 -0.01
N LYS A 109 13.23 -12.90 -0.04
CA LYS A 109 13.25 -11.43 0.01
C LYS A 109 12.93 -10.82 -1.36
N TYR A 110 12.05 -9.84 -1.36
CA TYR A 110 11.72 -8.98 -2.49
C TYR A 110 11.88 -7.52 -2.09
N THR A 111 12.46 -6.70 -2.96
CA THR A 111 12.83 -5.31 -2.63
C THR A 111 12.20 -4.36 -3.64
N LEU A 112 11.41 -3.41 -3.15
CA LEU A 112 10.82 -2.36 -3.97
C LEU A 112 11.92 -1.56 -4.67
N GLY A 113 11.69 -1.17 -5.92
CA GLY A 113 12.64 -0.46 -6.76
C GLY A 113 13.76 -1.32 -7.35
N VAL A 114 13.87 -2.60 -6.95
CA VAL A 114 14.92 -3.53 -7.39
C VAL A 114 14.34 -4.77 -8.04
N THR A 115 13.47 -5.49 -7.32
CA THR A 115 12.84 -6.72 -7.78
C THR A 115 11.90 -6.42 -8.94
N THR A 116 11.92 -7.23 -10.00
CA THR A 116 10.94 -7.14 -11.09
C THR A 116 9.73 -8.03 -10.85
N LEU A 117 8.60 -7.71 -11.48
CA LEU A 117 7.43 -8.60 -11.43
C LEU A 117 7.71 -9.97 -12.04
N GLN A 118 8.52 -10.05 -13.09
CA GLN A 118 8.93 -11.31 -13.70
C GLN A 118 9.70 -12.19 -12.71
N GLU A 119 10.58 -11.61 -11.88
CA GLU A 119 11.29 -12.38 -10.86
C GLU A 119 10.32 -13.01 -9.85
N MET A 120 9.29 -12.28 -9.40
CA MET A 120 8.27 -12.85 -8.51
C MET A 120 7.47 -13.96 -9.20
N ILE A 121 7.13 -13.80 -10.48
CA ILE A 121 6.44 -14.82 -11.28
C ILE A 121 7.30 -16.08 -11.46
N ASP A 122 8.58 -15.90 -11.81
CA ASP A 122 9.54 -17.00 -12.00
C ASP A 122 9.79 -17.78 -10.71
N ASP A 123 9.69 -17.11 -9.56
CA ASP A 123 9.76 -17.71 -8.23
C ASP A 123 8.51 -18.47 -7.81
N GLY A 124 7.45 -18.40 -8.61
CA GLY A 124 6.17 -19.06 -8.33
C GLY A 124 5.31 -18.33 -7.30
N VAL A 125 5.48 -17.01 -7.12
CA VAL A 125 4.55 -16.22 -6.32
C VAL A 125 3.16 -16.27 -6.97
N PRO A 126 2.10 -16.67 -6.24
CA PRO A 126 0.79 -16.91 -6.81
C PRO A 126 0.03 -15.60 -6.99
N PHE A 127 0.10 -15.00 -8.17
CA PHE A 127 -0.76 -13.87 -8.53
C PHE A 127 -2.12 -14.34 -9.07
N GLU A 128 -3.14 -13.50 -8.94
CA GLU A 128 -4.43 -13.68 -9.61
C GLU A 128 -4.26 -13.76 -11.12
N GLU A 129 -4.73 -14.84 -11.74
CA GLU A 129 -4.59 -15.08 -13.18
C GLU A 129 -5.17 -13.94 -14.02
N ARG A 130 -6.25 -13.31 -13.52
CA ARG A 130 -6.88 -12.18 -14.21
C ARG A 130 -5.99 -10.94 -14.26
N ASP A 131 -5.14 -10.73 -13.25
CA ASP A 131 -4.24 -9.58 -13.20
C ASP A 131 -2.99 -9.83 -14.03
N LEU A 132 -2.64 -11.10 -14.28
CA LEU A 132 -1.52 -11.48 -15.14
C LEU A 132 -1.83 -11.42 -16.65
N LYS A 133 -3.08 -11.19 -17.05
CA LYS A 133 -3.47 -11.14 -18.47
C LYS A 133 -2.69 -10.09 -19.26
N ASP A 134 -2.48 -8.95 -18.63
CA ASP A 134 -1.89 -7.78 -19.28
C ASP A 134 -0.41 -7.60 -18.89
N VAL A 135 0.19 -8.58 -18.20
CA VAL A 135 1.57 -8.47 -17.66
C VAL A 135 2.64 -8.20 -18.73
N ASN A 136 2.35 -8.52 -19.99
CA ASN A 136 3.24 -8.29 -21.12
C ASN A 136 2.90 -7.02 -21.92
N GLU A 137 1.85 -6.29 -21.55
CA GLU A 137 1.57 -4.97 -22.11
C GLU A 137 2.63 -3.97 -21.67
N GLU A 138 2.89 -3.00 -22.54
CA GLU A 138 3.91 -1.99 -22.31
C GLU A 138 3.41 -0.94 -21.32
N LEU A 139 4.20 -0.69 -20.28
CA LEU A 139 4.05 0.45 -19.39
C LEU A 139 5.00 1.55 -19.85
N GLU A 140 4.48 2.76 -20.05
CA GLU A 140 5.29 3.91 -20.42
C GLU A 140 6.28 4.29 -19.32
N ASN A 141 7.41 4.88 -19.69
CA ASN A 141 8.42 5.29 -18.71
C ASN A 141 7.84 6.32 -17.71
N ASN A 142 8.25 6.22 -16.44
CA ASN A 142 7.76 7.00 -15.30
C ASN A 142 6.27 6.80 -14.98
N HIS A 143 5.64 5.71 -15.45
CA HIS A 143 4.28 5.34 -15.07
C HIS A 143 4.29 4.15 -14.11
N GLU A 144 3.23 4.07 -13.32
CA GLU A 144 2.92 2.94 -12.44
C GLU A 144 1.76 2.14 -13.01
N SER A 145 1.77 0.83 -12.82
CA SER A 145 0.71 -0.07 -13.23
C SER A 145 -0.51 0.02 -12.29
N MET A 146 -1.61 -0.58 -12.73
CA MET A 146 -2.61 -1.08 -11.78
C MET A 146 -2.01 -2.19 -10.90
N GLY A 147 -2.69 -2.50 -9.80
CA GLY A 147 -2.25 -3.53 -8.86
C GLY A 147 -2.45 -4.95 -9.36
N PHE A 148 -1.46 -5.80 -9.13
CA PHE A 148 -1.48 -7.25 -9.25
C PHE A 148 -1.76 -7.85 -7.87
N ARG A 149 -2.81 -8.65 -7.75
CA ARG A 149 -3.12 -9.33 -6.48
C ARG A 149 -2.28 -10.57 -6.30
N LEU A 150 -1.47 -10.57 -5.25
CA LEU A 150 -0.78 -11.73 -4.71
C LEU A 150 -1.75 -12.48 -3.79
N LYS A 151 -2.07 -13.73 -4.14
CA LYS A 151 -2.94 -14.62 -3.35
C LYS A 151 -2.23 -15.07 -2.07
N LEU A 152 -2.84 -14.76 -0.94
CA LEU A 152 -2.39 -15.24 0.36
C LEU A 152 -3.20 -16.48 0.74
N GLU A 153 -4.52 -16.32 0.81
CA GLU A 153 -5.48 -17.39 1.05
C GLU A 153 -6.77 -17.12 0.26
N ASP A 154 -7.79 -17.97 0.43
CA ASP A 154 -9.10 -17.73 -0.16
C ASP A 154 -9.64 -16.38 0.34
N TYR A 155 -10.04 -15.51 -0.60
CA TYR A 155 -10.52 -14.14 -0.34
C TYR A 155 -9.48 -13.16 0.22
N TRP A 156 -8.23 -13.59 0.46
CA TRP A 156 -7.17 -12.74 1.00
C TRP A 156 -6.04 -12.49 0.01
N SER A 157 -5.76 -11.22 -0.27
CA SER A 157 -4.70 -10.84 -1.20
C SER A 157 -3.96 -9.59 -0.76
N ALA A 158 -2.66 -9.56 -1.05
CA ALA A 158 -1.88 -8.33 -1.04
C ALA A 158 -1.92 -7.72 -2.45
N ASN A 159 -1.93 -6.39 -2.52
CA ASN A 159 -1.85 -5.67 -3.79
C ASN A 159 -0.41 -5.23 -4.05
N ILE A 160 0.12 -5.58 -5.22
CA ILE A 160 1.47 -5.22 -5.67
C ILE A 160 1.35 -4.34 -6.92
N SER A 161 1.99 -3.17 -6.97
CA SER A 161 2.13 -2.40 -8.23
C SER A 161 3.57 -2.42 -8.73
N VAL A 162 3.75 -2.13 -10.02
CA VAL A 162 5.07 -1.92 -10.62
C VAL A 162 5.22 -0.55 -11.23
N MET A 163 6.42 0.01 -11.19
CA MET A 163 6.77 1.26 -11.85
C MET A 163 7.83 1.04 -12.92
N ASN A 164 7.61 1.65 -14.08
CA ASN A 164 8.63 1.70 -15.11
C ASN A 164 9.62 2.84 -14.85
N THR A 165 10.86 2.48 -14.48
CA THR A 165 11.95 3.44 -14.22
C THR A 165 13.08 3.39 -15.26
N SER A 166 12.93 2.58 -16.33
CA SER A 166 14.01 2.20 -17.26
C SER A 166 14.42 3.27 -18.27
N GLY A 167 13.61 4.30 -18.49
CA GLY A 167 13.82 5.34 -19.50
C GLY A 167 13.17 5.09 -20.86
N ALA A 168 12.52 3.93 -21.07
CA ALA A 168 11.74 3.61 -22.26
C ALA A 168 10.51 2.77 -21.90
N ALA A 169 9.53 2.68 -22.80
CA ALA A 169 8.42 1.73 -22.64
C ALA A 169 8.97 0.29 -22.56
N GLN A 170 8.38 -0.52 -21.69
CA GLN A 170 8.72 -1.94 -21.54
C GLN A 170 7.54 -2.72 -20.96
N PRO A 171 7.51 -4.05 -21.11
CA PRO A 171 6.47 -4.89 -20.50
C PRO A 171 6.39 -4.68 -18.97
N MET A 172 5.17 -4.70 -18.41
CA MET A 172 4.97 -4.62 -16.96
C MET A 172 5.74 -5.71 -16.18
N SER A 173 5.90 -6.90 -16.76
CA SER A 173 6.73 -7.97 -16.20
C SER A 173 8.19 -7.55 -15.93
N GLN A 174 8.74 -6.65 -16.75
CA GLN A 174 10.12 -6.15 -16.61
C GLN A 174 10.23 -4.91 -15.72
N CYS A 175 9.09 -4.36 -15.27
CA CYS A 175 9.08 -3.22 -14.37
C CYS A 175 9.37 -3.66 -12.92
N VAL A 176 9.94 -2.75 -12.14
CA VAL A 176 10.28 -3.00 -10.74
C VAL A 176 9.05 -2.86 -9.86
N ILE A 177 8.94 -3.66 -8.82
CA ILE A 177 7.90 -3.53 -7.80
C ILE A 177 8.01 -2.12 -7.19
N SER A 178 6.92 -1.35 -7.22
CA SER A 178 6.86 -0.01 -6.64
C SER A 178 6.07 0.01 -5.35
N SER A 179 5.11 -0.89 -5.16
CA SER A 179 4.32 -0.91 -3.94
C SER A 179 3.91 -2.30 -3.51
N ILE A 180 3.68 -2.43 -2.21
CA ILE A 180 2.93 -3.52 -1.59
C ILE A 180 1.96 -2.91 -0.58
N SER A 181 0.68 -3.28 -0.66
CA SER A 181 -0.36 -2.91 0.29
C SER A 181 -1.13 -4.15 0.73
N LEU A 182 -1.27 -4.33 2.03
CA LEU A 182 -2.18 -5.32 2.60
C LEU A 182 -3.45 -4.60 2.98
N PRO A 183 -4.63 -4.95 2.42
CA PRO A 183 -5.88 -4.26 2.74
C PRO A 183 -6.32 -4.50 4.19
N SER A 184 -5.95 -5.64 4.78
CA SER A 184 -6.03 -5.88 6.21
C SER A 184 -4.99 -6.93 6.62
N LEU A 185 -4.46 -6.78 7.83
CA LEU A 185 -3.64 -7.77 8.51
C LEU A 185 -4.56 -8.64 9.35
N ASP A 186 -4.75 -9.86 8.89
CA ASP A 186 -5.27 -10.94 9.70
C ASP A 186 -4.10 -11.88 10.00
N ASP A 187 -3.75 -11.99 11.27
CA ASP A 187 -2.60 -12.79 11.73
C ASP A 187 -2.72 -14.26 11.29
N GLU A 188 -3.95 -14.78 11.16
CA GLU A 188 -4.17 -16.17 10.75
C GLU A 188 -3.78 -16.38 9.28
N HIS A 189 -4.09 -15.40 8.42
CA HIS A 189 -3.99 -15.53 6.96
C HIS A 189 -2.73 -14.88 6.35
N THR A 190 -2.04 -13.99 7.08
CA THR A 190 -0.92 -13.19 6.53
C THR A 190 0.46 -13.61 7.05
N SER A 191 0.56 -13.95 8.33
CA SER A 191 1.83 -14.04 9.06
C SER A 191 2.72 -15.23 8.66
N ASN A 192 2.13 -16.25 8.02
CA ASN A 192 2.88 -17.44 7.57
C ASN A 192 3.51 -17.26 6.17
N LEU A 193 2.95 -16.39 5.34
CA LEU A 193 3.38 -16.19 3.96
C LEU A 193 4.21 -14.93 3.82
N LEU A 194 3.71 -13.81 4.35
CA LEU A 194 4.35 -12.51 4.27
C LEU A 194 5.06 -12.16 5.58
N SER A 195 6.22 -11.52 5.47
CA SER A 195 6.84 -10.83 6.60
C SER A 195 7.55 -9.56 6.14
N PHE A 196 7.89 -8.74 7.12
CA PHE A 196 8.56 -7.46 6.92
C PHE A 196 9.79 -7.37 7.84
N ASN A 197 10.56 -6.29 7.68
CA ASN A 197 11.65 -5.98 8.61
C ASN A 197 11.16 -5.57 10.01
N PHE A 198 9.84 -5.47 10.19
CA PHE A 198 9.15 -5.21 11.44
C PHE A 198 8.16 -6.33 11.78
N PRO A 199 7.85 -6.52 13.08
CA PRO A 199 6.84 -7.50 13.47
C PRO A 199 5.42 -7.03 13.15
N LEU A 200 4.49 -7.95 12.94
CA LEU A 200 3.09 -7.62 12.62
C LEU A 200 2.24 -7.34 13.88
N ASP A 201 2.71 -7.74 15.06
CA ASP A 201 2.10 -7.43 16.36
C ASP A 201 2.58 -6.07 16.94
N LEU A 202 3.07 -5.17 16.08
CA LEU A 202 3.53 -3.85 16.48
C LEU A 202 2.44 -3.04 17.16
N THR A 203 2.84 -2.31 18.21
CA THR A 203 2.06 -1.22 18.78
C THR A 203 2.60 0.13 18.32
N MET A 204 1.75 1.17 18.34
CA MET A 204 2.17 2.55 18.07
C MET A 204 3.41 2.96 18.88
N ASP A 205 3.41 2.66 20.18
CA ASP A 205 4.53 2.97 21.08
C ASP A 205 5.83 2.26 20.67
N SER A 206 5.73 0.97 20.32
CA SER A 206 6.91 0.19 19.89
C SER A 206 7.45 0.64 18.54
N LEU A 207 6.57 1.05 17.62
CA LEU A 207 6.94 1.65 16.34
C LEU A 207 7.70 2.95 16.57
N VAL A 208 7.13 3.88 17.34
CA VAL A 208 7.77 5.17 17.65
C VAL A 208 9.09 5.00 18.42
N ALA A 209 9.16 4.03 19.33
CA ALA A 209 10.39 3.73 20.06
C ALA A 209 11.50 3.19 19.14
N ALA A 210 11.14 2.45 18.09
CA ALA A 210 12.09 1.85 17.16
C ALA A 210 12.59 2.84 16.11
N VAL A 211 11.71 3.63 15.50
CA VAL A 211 12.04 4.48 14.33
C VAL A 211 11.90 5.98 14.56
N GLY A 212 11.46 6.40 15.74
CA GLY A 212 11.23 7.81 16.08
C GLY A 212 9.85 8.30 15.66
N GLN A 213 9.70 9.62 15.56
CA GLN A 213 8.43 10.25 15.21
C GLN A 213 8.15 10.11 13.71
N PRO A 214 6.86 9.97 13.31
CA PRO A 214 6.47 9.96 11.90
C PRO A 214 6.82 11.28 11.19
N SER A 215 6.88 11.21 9.86
CA SER A 215 7.25 12.35 9.01
C SER A 215 6.18 13.44 8.98
N GLU A 216 4.93 13.08 9.28
CA GLU A 216 3.79 13.97 9.40
C GLU A 216 3.05 13.68 10.71
N GLU A 217 2.17 14.59 11.14
CA GLU A 217 1.33 14.35 12.30
C GLU A 217 0.46 13.11 12.06
N PRO A 218 0.42 12.13 12.99
CA PRO A 218 -0.46 10.98 12.84
C PRO A 218 -1.90 11.41 12.59
N TYR A 219 -2.54 10.80 11.60
CA TYR A 219 -3.96 10.99 11.40
C TYR A 219 -4.72 10.13 12.41
N HIS A 220 -5.69 10.73 13.10
CA HIS A 220 -6.59 10.06 14.03
C HIS A 220 -8.03 10.24 13.56
N TYR A 221 -8.76 9.13 13.47
CA TYR A 221 -10.20 9.11 13.25
C TYR A 221 -10.88 8.50 14.47
N ASP A 222 -11.92 9.16 14.98
CA ASP A 222 -12.73 8.69 16.10
C ASP A 222 -14.20 8.65 15.65
N GLY A 223 -14.81 7.47 15.75
CA GLY A 223 -16.18 7.16 15.34
C GLY A 223 -17.12 6.99 16.54
N ASP A 224 -18.42 7.10 16.29
CA ASP A 224 -19.45 7.19 17.34
C ASP A 224 -19.62 5.90 18.18
N ASP A 225 -19.10 4.76 17.74
CA ASP A 225 -19.22 3.44 18.38
C ASP A 225 -17.93 3.01 19.12
N GLY A 226 -17.02 3.95 19.38
CA GLY A 226 -15.70 3.68 19.95
C GLY A 226 -14.75 2.98 18.97
N TYR A 227 -15.09 2.96 17.68
CA TYR A 227 -14.14 2.72 16.61
C TYR A 227 -13.21 3.91 16.47
N TYR A 228 -11.90 3.64 16.44
CA TYR A 228 -10.93 4.66 16.07
C TYR A 228 -9.80 4.02 15.26
N THR A 229 -9.21 4.83 14.39
CA THR A 229 -8.01 4.47 13.65
C THR A 229 -6.92 5.52 13.77
N ASP A 230 -5.68 5.05 13.82
CA ASP A 230 -4.49 5.89 13.83
C ASP A 230 -3.59 5.51 12.66
N LYS A 231 -3.17 6.50 11.87
CA LYS A 231 -2.30 6.28 10.72
C LYS A 231 -0.98 7.02 10.91
N TYR A 232 0.11 6.25 10.89
CA TYR A 232 1.49 6.72 11.01
C TYR A 232 2.18 6.60 9.66
N GLU A 233 2.71 7.72 9.15
CA GLU A 233 3.46 7.75 7.89
C GLU A 233 4.91 8.18 8.14
N TYR A 234 5.84 7.41 7.57
CA TYR A 234 7.24 7.76 7.47
C TYR A 234 7.59 7.87 6.00
N SER A 235 8.17 8.97 5.57
CA SER A 235 8.40 9.24 4.16
C SER A 235 9.74 9.89 3.85
N ARG A 236 10.24 9.63 2.65
CA ARG A 236 11.45 10.22 2.07
C ARG A 236 11.13 10.78 0.71
N SER A 237 11.42 12.07 0.50
CA SER A 237 11.21 12.72 -0.80
C SER A 237 11.96 11.98 -1.91
N SER A 238 11.28 11.80 -3.04
CA SER A 238 11.87 11.27 -4.26
C SER A 238 12.91 12.25 -4.81
N GLU A 239 14.01 11.73 -5.34
CA GLU A 239 15.04 12.56 -5.98
C GLU A 239 14.74 12.80 -7.48
N LYS A 240 13.87 11.97 -8.06
CA LYS A 240 13.56 11.99 -9.50
C LYS A 240 12.18 12.58 -9.85
N TYR A 241 11.19 12.39 -8.98
CA TYR A 241 9.79 12.73 -9.22
C TYR A 241 9.19 13.61 -8.12
N TYR A 242 8.06 14.24 -8.42
CA TYR A 242 7.26 14.85 -7.37
C TYR A 242 6.55 13.76 -6.58
N GLY A 243 6.89 13.63 -5.30
CA GLY A 243 6.30 12.66 -4.39
C GLY A 243 7.30 12.16 -3.35
N LYS A 244 6.94 11.07 -2.68
CA LYS A 244 7.76 10.47 -1.63
C LYS A 244 7.69 8.95 -1.72
N SER A 245 8.78 8.28 -1.37
CA SER A 245 8.72 6.91 -0.86
C SER A 245 8.09 6.96 0.53
N LYS A 246 7.25 5.98 0.90
CA LYS A 246 6.61 5.94 2.21
C LYS A 246 6.44 4.54 2.79
N TYR A 247 6.49 4.47 4.10
CA TYR A 247 5.94 3.41 4.93
C TYR A 247 4.71 3.97 5.64
N GLN A 248 3.60 3.25 5.57
CA GLN A 248 2.36 3.62 6.25
C GLN A 248 1.89 2.44 7.11
N PHE A 249 1.60 2.75 8.37
CA PHE A 249 1.06 1.84 9.36
C PHE A 249 -0.31 2.36 9.81
N GLU A 250 -1.34 1.52 9.73
CA GLU A 250 -2.68 1.85 10.24
C GLU A 250 -3.01 0.94 11.40
N PHE A 251 -3.44 1.55 12.51
CA PHE A 251 -3.86 0.86 13.71
C PHE A 251 -5.36 1.05 13.88
N THR A 252 -6.11 -0.03 14.05
CA THR A 252 -7.52 0.03 14.44
C THR A 252 -7.64 -0.37 15.89
N LYS A 253 -8.22 0.50 16.72
CA LYS A 253 -8.33 0.26 18.17
C LYS A 253 -6.99 -0.12 18.82
N GLY A 254 -5.89 0.44 18.32
CA GLY A 254 -4.52 0.21 18.79
C GLY A 254 -3.82 -1.05 18.27
N VAL A 255 -4.49 -1.87 17.44
CA VAL A 255 -3.92 -3.07 16.79
C VAL A 255 -3.49 -2.71 15.38
N LEU A 256 -2.29 -3.11 14.94
CA LEU A 256 -1.85 -2.91 13.57
C LEU A 256 -2.75 -3.72 12.62
N THR A 257 -3.49 -3.02 11.76
CA THR A 257 -4.43 -3.64 10.82
C THR A 257 -4.05 -3.40 9.36
N ARG A 258 -3.18 -2.44 9.05
CA ARG A 258 -2.77 -2.19 7.68
C ARG A 258 -1.31 -1.79 7.57
N VAL A 259 -0.66 -2.31 6.54
CA VAL A 259 0.70 -1.93 6.14
C VAL A 259 0.71 -1.62 4.65
N MET A 260 1.36 -0.52 4.31
CA MET A 260 1.63 -0.12 2.92
C MET A 260 3.07 0.39 2.82
N MET A 261 3.76 -0.05 1.77
CA MET A 261 5.08 0.43 1.39
C MET A 261 5.00 0.90 -0.06
N ASP A 262 5.42 2.13 -0.31
CA ASP A 262 5.50 2.69 -1.66
C ASP A 262 6.91 3.26 -1.90
N TYR A 263 7.49 2.87 -3.02
CA TYR A 263 8.80 3.31 -3.47
C TYR A 263 8.65 4.27 -4.63
N LEU A 264 9.31 5.41 -4.49
CA LEU A 264 9.46 6.42 -5.52
C LEU A 264 10.92 6.89 -5.54
N PRO A 265 11.67 6.63 -6.63
CA PRO A 265 13.12 6.89 -6.72
C PRO A 265 13.46 8.39 -6.63
#